data_AF-A0A2H0RQ75-F1
#
_entry.id   AF-A0A2H0RQ75-F1
#
_cell.length_a   1.000
_cell.length_b   1.000
_cell.length_c   1.000
_cell.angle_alpha   90.00
_cell.angle_beta   90.00
_cell.angle_gamma   90.00
#
_symmetry.space_group_name_H-M   'P 1'
#
loop_
_entity.id
_entity.type
_entity.pdbx_description
1 polymer ?
#
loop_
_entity_poly.entity_id
_entity_poly.type
_entity_poly.pdbx_seq_one_letter_code
_entity_poly.pdbx_strand_id
1 'polypeptide(L)'
;MNRFKLLGVGILGLVLLGAGCGTSSKGAVSVIDQDPNATTTAGGYYEEVQTVKGVHTTVRPTDIHTSGQTADTFPILDHADFVTVEEAEAETDYFDELFGYAVETNDGPRFYSSQVLAWHNIVHDTINGQDALITFSPLTGTGGVFARAGGENFAFSGLVWNNDALFMDTETKSLWSALLGESIYGKRAGESLVRIPFEVMTWSQWKTAHPDGKVMSANTGYERRYNLSPYGSYLQTRSIYFALSSPYQPALEPKAVINGVTIDGFSKAYQEGPIVQAADRVLNDFIGEHAVVAWADAQNVIHVHERTEETVFVKIKGVELVDSEDRVWSLTENGDLVNGDQTFASLAPTSTFWFAWSATHPDTDLYAYVIGKGLVNGPYELHEGEGVNLDDGTTKIEVGDTSKLAPVIEGVSN
;
A
#
# COMPACT_ATOMS: atom_id res chain seq x y z
N MET A 1 10.40 1.03 11.75
CA MET A 1 10.82 -0.39 11.72
C MET A 1 10.21 -0.99 10.46
N ASN A 2 10.98 -1.61 9.55
CA ASN A 2 10.45 -2.01 8.24
C ASN A 2 9.50 -3.23 8.41
N ARG A 3 8.19 -3.04 8.19
CA ARG A 3 7.11 -4.03 8.45
C ARG A 3 7.05 -5.18 7.43
N PHE A 4 7.88 -5.14 6.38
CA PHE A 4 7.90 -6.12 5.28
C PHE A 4 8.97 -7.20 5.45
N LYS A 5 8.99 -7.88 6.60
CA LYS A 5 9.89 -9.03 6.82
C LYS A 5 9.16 -10.34 6.53
N LEU A 6 9.23 -10.83 5.30
CA LEU A 6 8.99 -12.26 5.02
C LEU A 6 10.34 -13.01 5.12
N LEU A 7 10.32 -14.26 5.59
CA LEU A 7 11.51 -15.11 5.66
C LEU A 7 12.07 -15.35 4.25
N GLY A 8 13.07 -14.55 3.86
CA GLY A 8 13.88 -14.80 2.68
C GLY A 8 14.99 -15.77 3.05
N VAL A 9 14.80 -17.06 2.76
CA VAL A 9 15.93 -17.99 2.79
C VAL A 9 16.73 -17.78 1.51
N GLY A 10 17.95 -17.29 1.64
CA GLY A 10 18.94 -17.21 0.57
C GLY A 10 19.38 -18.61 0.15
N ILE A 11 18.52 -19.32 -0.58
CA ILE A 11 18.96 -20.40 -1.45
C ILE A 11 19.10 -19.74 -2.82
N LEU A 12 20.31 -19.76 -3.37
CA LEU A 12 20.60 -19.49 -4.77
C LEU A 12 19.99 -20.63 -5.61
N GLY A 13 18.67 -20.80 -5.51
CA GLY A 13 17.91 -21.72 -6.32
C GLY A 13 17.62 -20.99 -7.59
N LEU A 14 18.28 -21.39 -8.69
CA LEU A 14 17.70 -21.17 -10.00
C LEU A 14 16.24 -21.64 -9.91
N VAL A 15 15.30 -20.69 -9.90
CA VAL A 15 13.99 -20.98 -10.45
C VAL A 15 14.28 -21.24 -11.92
N LEU A 16 14.49 -22.51 -12.24
CA LEU A 16 14.45 -22.97 -13.61
C LEU A 16 13.07 -22.58 -14.11
N LEU A 17 13.03 -21.52 -14.92
CA LEU A 17 11.93 -21.17 -15.79
C LEU A 17 11.66 -22.39 -16.67
N GLY A 18 10.84 -23.29 -16.15
CA GLY A 18 10.28 -24.36 -16.94
C GLY A 18 9.40 -23.70 -17.98
N ALA A 19 9.89 -23.65 -19.21
CA ALA A 19 9.06 -23.42 -20.39
C ALA A 19 8.09 -24.61 -20.51
N GLY A 20 7.08 -24.63 -19.64
CA GLY A 20 5.89 -25.45 -19.81
C GLY A 20 5.17 -24.91 -21.02
N CYS A 21 5.32 -25.61 -22.14
CA CYS A 21 4.52 -25.39 -23.35
C CYS A 21 3.07 -25.82 -23.04
N GLY A 22 2.37 -24.97 -22.27
CA GLY A 22 0.95 -25.08 -21.96
C GLY A 22 0.21 -24.06 -22.79
N THR A 23 -0.58 -24.54 -23.75
CA THR A 23 -1.41 -23.71 -24.62
C THR A 23 -2.57 -23.09 -23.83
N SER A 24 -2.36 -21.93 -23.18
CA SER A 24 -3.45 -21.05 -22.71
C SER A 24 -3.09 -19.56 -22.59
N SER A 25 -1.86 -19.12 -22.87
CA SER A 25 -1.46 -17.69 -22.79
C SER A 25 -1.94 -16.78 -23.94
N LYS A 26 -2.92 -17.20 -24.75
CA LYS A 26 -3.42 -16.41 -25.90
C LYS A 26 -4.27 -15.18 -25.53
N GLY A 27 -4.31 -14.78 -24.26
CA GLY A 27 -5.12 -13.66 -23.76
C GLY A 27 -4.34 -12.44 -23.26
N ALA A 28 -3.00 -12.51 -23.15
CA ALA A 28 -2.22 -11.33 -22.79
C ALA A 28 -2.35 -10.32 -23.94
N VAL A 29 -2.98 -9.18 -23.63
CA VAL A 29 -3.29 -8.08 -24.54
C VAL A 29 -2.04 -7.74 -25.38
N SER A 30 -2.12 -7.94 -26.69
CA SER A 30 -1.03 -7.67 -27.64
C SER A 30 -0.82 -6.18 -27.91
N VAL A 31 -1.12 -5.32 -26.95
CA VAL A 31 -1.11 -3.86 -27.14
C VAL A 31 0.06 -3.28 -26.38
N ILE A 32 1.25 -3.44 -26.93
CA ILE A 32 2.46 -2.73 -26.48
C ILE A 32 3.16 -2.18 -27.73
N ASP A 33 2.43 -1.46 -28.58
CA ASP A 33 3.05 -0.76 -29.71
C ASP A 33 2.54 0.67 -29.83
N GLN A 34 3.49 1.58 -29.90
CA GLN A 34 3.52 2.97 -29.40
C GLN A 34 2.60 3.99 -30.10
N ASP A 35 2.31 5.10 -29.40
CA ASP A 35 2.29 6.46 -29.96
C ASP A 35 3.41 7.28 -29.27
N PRO A 36 4.51 7.59 -29.96
CA PRO A 36 5.66 8.30 -29.39
C PRO A 36 5.44 9.81 -29.18
N ASN A 37 4.29 10.37 -29.58
CA ASN A 37 4.04 11.81 -29.54
C ASN A 37 3.00 12.24 -28.49
N ALA A 38 2.44 11.31 -27.72
CA ALA A 38 1.46 11.65 -26.70
C ALA A 38 2.14 12.42 -25.56
N THR A 39 1.66 13.64 -25.29
CA THR A 39 2.19 14.50 -24.24
C THR A 39 1.74 13.94 -22.89
N THR A 40 2.68 13.59 -22.02
CA THR A 40 2.39 13.03 -20.69
C THR A 40 2.65 14.04 -19.59
N THR A 41 1.86 13.99 -18.53
CA THR A 41 2.18 14.66 -17.27
C THR A 41 3.25 13.88 -16.51
N ALA A 42 3.77 14.49 -15.45
CA ALA A 42 4.69 13.83 -14.53
C ALA A 42 4.02 12.57 -13.94
N GLY A 43 4.75 11.45 -13.88
CA GLY A 43 4.23 10.17 -13.38
C GLY A 43 3.72 9.21 -14.45
N GLY A 44 3.85 9.60 -15.74
CA GLY A 44 3.51 8.74 -16.87
C GLY A 44 2.03 8.74 -17.26
N TYR A 45 1.26 9.69 -16.73
CA TYR A 45 -0.17 9.87 -17.03
C TYR A 45 -0.40 10.71 -18.28
N TYR A 46 -1.62 10.59 -18.80
CA TYR A 46 -2.23 11.59 -19.66
C TYR A 46 -3.19 12.47 -18.85
N GLU A 47 -3.29 13.76 -19.20
CA GLU A 47 -4.22 14.71 -18.55
C GLU A 47 -5.68 14.29 -18.70
N GLU A 48 -6.01 13.65 -19.82
CA GLU A 48 -7.31 13.10 -20.12
C GLU A 48 -7.15 11.68 -20.67
N VAL A 49 -8.20 10.86 -20.58
CA VAL A 49 -8.24 9.52 -21.18
C VAL A 49 -7.92 9.62 -22.67
N GLN A 50 -6.83 8.98 -23.10
CA GLN A 50 -6.40 8.94 -24.50
C GLN A 50 -6.95 7.71 -25.20
N THR A 51 -7.16 7.81 -26.51
CA THR A 51 -7.46 6.65 -27.37
C THR A 51 -6.27 6.34 -28.27
N VAL A 52 -5.50 5.30 -27.92
CA VAL A 52 -4.33 4.86 -28.69
C VAL A 52 -4.69 3.59 -29.44
N LYS A 53 -4.68 3.64 -30.78
CA LYS A 53 -5.04 2.50 -31.67
C LYS A 53 -6.39 1.85 -31.31
N GLY A 54 -7.36 2.67 -30.91
CA GLY A 54 -8.71 2.23 -30.56
C GLY A 54 -8.86 1.66 -29.15
N VAL A 55 -7.84 1.80 -28.29
CA VAL A 55 -7.91 1.42 -26.87
C VAL A 55 -7.79 2.66 -26.00
N HIS A 56 -8.65 2.78 -25.00
CA HIS A 56 -8.60 3.86 -24.03
C HIS A 56 -7.53 3.60 -22.97
N THR A 57 -6.83 4.65 -22.54
CA THR A 57 -5.78 4.55 -21.51
C THR A 57 -5.53 5.89 -20.84
N THR A 58 -5.17 5.86 -19.56
CA THR A 58 -4.77 7.04 -18.77
C THR A 58 -3.26 7.12 -18.55
N VAL A 59 -2.49 6.11 -19.00
CA VAL A 59 -1.04 6.04 -18.85
C VAL A 59 -0.38 5.68 -20.18
N ARG A 60 0.93 5.90 -20.32
CA ARG A 60 1.65 5.39 -21.51
C ARG A 60 1.61 3.87 -21.55
N PRO A 61 1.10 3.24 -22.63
CA PRO A 61 1.12 1.78 -22.75
C PRO A 61 2.55 1.19 -22.75
N THR A 62 3.57 1.98 -23.11
CA THR A 62 4.98 1.57 -23.08
C THR A 62 5.54 1.40 -21.67
N ASP A 63 4.89 1.98 -20.67
CA ASP A 63 5.31 1.89 -19.26
C ASP A 63 4.64 0.69 -18.56
N ILE A 64 3.77 -0.03 -19.29
CA ILE A 64 3.19 -1.29 -18.84
C ILE A 64 4.11 -2.43 -19.27
N HIS A 65 4.60 -3.19 -18.29
CA HIS A 65 5.58 -4.25 -18.50
C HIS A 65 4.98 -5.63 -18.23
N THR A 66 5.43 -6.62 -18.98
CA THR A 66 5.19 -8.02 -18.63
C THR A 66 6.03 -8.41 -17.42
N SER A 67 5.38 -8.93 -16.38
CA SER A 67 6.05 -9.48 -15.21
C SER A 67 6.77 -10.81 -15.47
N GLY A 68 6.42 -11.49 -16.57
CA GLY A 68 6.80 -12.89 -16.82
C GLY A 68 6.00 -13.91 -16.01
N GLN A 69 5.04 -13.45 -15.19
CA GLN A 69 4.17 -14.27 -14.37
C GLN A 69 2.77 -14.36 -15.00
N THR A 70 2.02 -15.40 -14.65
CA THR A 70 0.67 -15.63 -15.19
C THR A 70 -0.34 -15.83 -14.06
N ALA A 71 -1.62 -15.85 -14.42
CA ALA A 71 -2.69 -16.23 -13.49
C ALA A 71 -2.53 -17.66 -12.92
N ASP A 72 -1.74 -18.53 -13.56
CA ASP A 72 -1.39 -19.84 -13.00
C ASP A 72 -0.31 -19.71 -11.91
N THR A 73 0.60 -18.74 -12.01
CA THR A 73 1.56 -18.43 -10.94
C THR A 73 0.81 -17.91 -9.70
N PHE A 74 -0.05 -16.92 -9.91
CA PHE A 74 -0.83 -16.22 -8.88
C PHE A 74 -2.32 -16.45 -9.12
N PRO A 75 -2.84 -17.65 -8.81
CA PRO A 75 -4.27 -17.92 -8.95
C PRO A 75 -5.03 -17.09 -7.93
N ILE A 76 -6.19 -16.58 -8.32
CA ILE A 76 -7.06 -15.87 -7.38
C ILE A 76 -7.53 -16.82 -6.26
N LEU A 77 -7.87 -16.27 -5.10
CA LEU A 77 -8.73 -16.97 -4.15
C LEU A 77 -10.16 -16.52 -4.41
N ASP A 78 -10.93 -17.41 -5.03
CA ASP A 78 -12.35 -17.20 -5.25
C ASP A 78 -13.09 -17.71 -3.99
N HIS A 79 -13.29 -16.78 -3.05
CA HIS A 79 -13.64 -16.99 -1.64
C HIS A 79 -12.48 -17.51 -0.78
N ALA A 80 -12.26 -16.84 0.35
CA ALA A 80 -11.32 -17.27 1.38
C ALA A 80 -12.06 -17.89 2.56
N ASP A 81 -11.49 -18.96 3.12
CA ASP A 81 -11.90 -19.48 4.42
C ASP A 81 -11.28 -18.65 5.53
N PHE A 82 -11.99 -18.54 6.65
CA PHE A 82 -11.56 -17.81 7.83
C PHE A 82 -11.53 -18.71 9.05
N VAL A 83 -10.46 -18.57 9.84
CA VAL A 83 -10.23 -19.27 11.11
C VAL A 83 -10.15 -18.27 12.26
N THR A 84 -10.23 -18.77 13.49
CA THR A 84 -10.02 -17.97 14.70
C THR A 84 -8.55 -17.57 14.88
N VAL A 85 -8.29 -16.58 15.75
CA VAL A 85 -6.91 -16.23 16.14
C VAL A 85 -6.17 -17.42 16.76
N GLU A 86 -6.83 -18.21 17.61
CA GLU A 86 -6.23 -19.40 18.25
C GLU A 86 -5.80 -20.45 17.21
N GLU A 87 -6.65 -20.71 16.21
CA GLU A 87 -6.33 -21.65 15.13
C GLU A 87 -5.18 -21.14 14.27
N ALA A 88 -5.14 -19.83 13.95
CA ALA A 88 -4.03 -19.24 13.21
C ALA A 88 -2.71 -19.25 13.99
N GLU A 89 -2.72 -19.04 15.32
CA GLU A 89 -1.53 -19.14 16.17
C GLU A 89 -1.00 -20.58 16.29
N ALA A 90 -1.87 -21.58 16.15
CA ALA A 90 -1.47 -22.98 16.11
C ALA A 90 -0.73 -23.33 14.79
N GLU A 91 -0.92 -22.53 13.74
CA GLU A 91 -0.16 -22.64 12.49
C GLU A 91 1.22 -21.99 12.63
N THR A 92 2.28 -22.66 12.15
CA THR A 92 3.67 -22.16 12.27
C THR A 92 4.04 -21.02 11.34
N ASP A 93 3.08 -20.53 10.55
CA ASP A 93 3.34 -19.56 9.48
C ASP A 93 3.07 -18.11 9.89
N TYR A 94 2.37 -17.87 11.00
CA TYR A 94 2.09 -16.53 11.53
C TYR A 94 3.17 -16.07 12.50
N PHE A 95 3.83 -14.95 12.21
CA PHE A 95 4.84 -14.31 13.07
C PHE A 95 4.44 -12.86 13.36
N ASP A 96 4.91 -12.30 14.49
CA ASP A 96 4.40 -11.05 15.06
C ASP A 96 4.48 -9.84 14.10
N GLU A 97 5.50 -9.78 13.24
CA GLU A 97 5.68 -8.70 12.25
C GLU A 97 4.95 -8.91 10.92
N LEU A 98 4.29 -10.06 10.70
CA LEU A 98 3.51 -10.32 9.50
C LEU A 98 2.40 -9.27 9.40
N PHE A 99 2.41 -8.43 8.37
CA PHE A 99 1.32 -7.47 8.17
C PHE A 99 0.14 -8.11 7.44
N GLY A 100 -1.01 -7.47 7.52
CA GLY A 100 -2.22 -7.82 6.79
C GLY A 100 -3.21 -6.68 6.81
N TYR A 101 -4.36 -6.91 6.16
CA TYR A 101 -5.45 -5.95 6.11
C TYR A 101 -6.49 -6.31 7.13
N ALA A 102 -6.76 -5.41 8.06
CA ALA A 102 -7.89 -5.47 8.97
C ALA A 102 -9.08 -4.79 8.31
N VAL A 103 -10.18 -5.53 8.16
CA VAL A 103 -11.42 -5.03 7.56
C VAL A 103 -12.56 -5.30 8.52
N GLU A 104 -13.31 -4.25 8.84
CA GLU A 104 -14.52 -4.36 9.66
C GLU A 104 -15.66 -5.00 8.87
N THR A 105 -16.32 -5.99 9.46
CA THR A 105 -17.49 -6.65 8.88
C THR A 105 -18.58 -6.88 9.93
N ASN A 106 -19.82 -7.04 9.48
CA ASN A 106 -21.01 -7.27 10.30
C ASN A 106 -20.93 -8.56 11.14
N ASP A 107 -20.08 -9.52 10.73
CA ASP A 107 -19.86 -10.80 11.41
C ASP A 107 -18.55 -10.83 12.22
N GLY A 108 -17.96 -9.67 12.47
CA GLY A 108 -16.72 -9.47 13.21
C GLY A 108 -15.51 -9.24 12.29
N PRO A 109 -14.53 -8.45 12.74
CA PRO A 109 -13.43 -7.98 11.89
C PRO A 109 -12.61 -9.14 11.34
N ARG A 110 -12.10 -8.96 10.12
CA ARG A 110 -11.31 -9.97 9.37
C ARG A 110 -9.90 -9.48 9.06
N PHE A 111 -8.92 -10.37 9.20
CA PHE A 111 -7.52 -10.14 8.86
C PHE A 111 -7.11 -10.92 7.61
N TYR A 112 -6.80 -10.19 6.54
CA TYR A 112 -6.27 -10.74 5.30
C TYR A 112 -4.76 -10.73 5.36
N SER A 113 -4.16 -11.88 5.64
CA SER A 113 -2.72 -12.00 5.86
C SER A 113 -1.93 -11.76 4.58
N SER A 114 -0.88 -10.91 4.66
CA SER A 114 -0.05 -10.58 3.50
C SER A 114 0.66 -11.79 2.91
N GLN A 115 0.92 -12.83 3.71
CA GLN A 115 1.57 -14.05 3.25
C GLN A 115 0.71 -14.81 2.22
N VAL A 116 -0.61 -14.90 2.44
CA VAL A 116 -1.52 -15.53 1.50
C VAL A 116 -1.76 -14.58 0.32
N LEU A 117 -1.99 -13.29 0.59
CA LEU A 117 -2.15 -12.28 -0.44
C LEU A 117 -0.95 -12.17 -1.37
N ALA A 118 0.28 -12.39 -0.90
CA ALA A 118 1.48 -12.34 -1.74
C ALA A 118 1.46 -13.39 -2.86
N TRP A 119 0.86 -14.55 -2.61
CA TRP A 119 0.79 -15.67 -3.54
C TRP A 119 -0.47 -15.71 -4.39
N HIS A 120 -1.52 -15.01 -3.97
CA HIS A 120 -2.80 -14.99 -4.69
C HIS A 120 -3.08 -13.65 -5.37
N ASN A 121 -2.54 -12.56 -4.82
CA ASN A 121 -2.64 -11.15 -5.25
C ASN A 121 -4.06 -10.58 -5.32
N ILE A 122 -5.08 -11.45 -5.45
CA ILE A 122 -6.49 -11.14 -5.60
C ILE A 122 -7.27 -12.16 -4.77
N VAL A 123 -8.15 -11.64 -3.91
CA VAL A 123 -9.19 -12.42 -3.22
C VAL A 123 -10.53 -11.79 -3.56
N HIS A 124 -11.46 -12.61 -4.04
CA HIS A 124 -12.87 -12.23 -4.06
C HIS A 124 -13.50 -12.62 -2.73
N ASP A 125 -14.15 -11.67 -2.08
CA ASP A 125 -14.91 -11.90 -0.86
C ASP A 125 -16.24 -11.12 -0.91
N THR A 126 -17.04 -11.27 0.12
CA THR A 126 -18.25 -10.49 0.38
C THR A 126 -18.11 -9.83 1.75
N ILE A 127 -18.08 -8.49 1.77
CA ILE A 127 -18.00 -7.68 2.98
C ILE A 127 -19.34 -6.99 3.16
N ASN A 128 -20.02 -7.23 4.30
CA ASN A 128 -21.31 -6.60 4.64
C ASN A 128 -22.41 -6.77 3.58
N GLY A 129 -22.39 -7.89 2.85
CA GLY A 129 -23.32 -8.19 1.75
C GLY A 129 -22.96 -7.54 0.41
N GLN A 130 -21.86 -6.79 0.36
CA GLN A 130 -21.30 -6.18 -0.84
C GLN A 130 -20.16 -7.05 -1.37
N ASP A 131 -20.19 -7.41 -2.66
CA ASP A 131 -19.07 -8.07 -3.30
C ASP A 131 -17.83 -7.18 -3.24
N ALA A 132 -16.71 -7.78 -2.86
CA ALA A 132 -15.46 -7.09 -2.62
C ALA A 132 -14.31 -7.73 -3.39
N LEU A 133 -13.30 -6.92 -3.63
CA LEU A 133 -12.02 -7.28 -4.24
C LEU A 133 -10.91 -6.85 -3.29
N ILE A 134 -10.15 -7.81 -2.77
CA ILE A 134 -8.94 -7.56 -1.99
C ILE A 134 -7.75 -7.80 -2.89
N THR A 135 -6.84 -6.85 -2.96
CA THR A 135 -5.65 -6.88 -3.82
C THR A 135 -4.38 -6.63 -3.04
N PHE A 136 -3.28 -7.26 -3.47
CA PHE A 136 -1.95 -6.98 -2.95
C PHE A 136 -0.87 -7.21 -4.00
N SER A 137 0.00 -6.22 -4.17
CA SER A 137 1.21 -6.31 -4.97
C SER A 137 2.44 -6.46 -4.06
N PRO A 138 3.06 -7.65 -3.98
CA PRO A 138 4.25 -7.85 -3.15
C PRO A 138 5.51 -7.12 -3.68
N LEU A 139 5.48 -6.60 -4.91
CA LEU A 139 6.58 -5.81 -5.47
C LEU A 139 6.60 -4.38 -4.93
N THR A 140 5.44 -3.82 -4.67
CA THR A 140 5.24 -2.42 -4.26
C THR A 140 4.74 -2.30 -2.82
N GLY A 141 4.33 -3.40 -2.20
CA GLY A 141 3.69 -3.38 -0.89
C GLY A 141 2.28 -2.78 -0.92
N THR A 142 1.74 -2.48 -2.10
CA THR A 142 0.45 -1.83 -2.29
C THR A 142 -0.69 -2.80 -2.02
N GLY A 143 -1.60 -2.41 -1.14
CA GLY A 143 -2.88 -3.07 -0.90
C GLY A 143 -4.07 -2.26 -1.36
N GLY A 144 -5.18 -2.95 -1.62
CA GLY A 144 -6.47 -2.28 -1.83
C GLY A 144 -7.65 -3.21 -1.57
N VAL A 145 -8.68 -2.68 -0.91
CA VAL A 145 -9.97 -3.33 -0.72
C VAL A 145 -11.02 -2.47 -1.42
N PHE A 146 -11.76 -3.07 -2.35
CA PHE A 146 -12.68 -2.35 -3.22
C PHE A 146 -14.04 -3.03 -3.27
N ALA A 147 -15.12 -2.26 -3.29
CA ALA A 147 -16.43 -2.77 -3.64
C ALA A 147 -16.51 -3.02 -5.15
N ARG A 148 -17.15 -4.13 -5.52
CA ARG A 148 -17.46 -4.48 -6.91
C ARG A 148 -18.92 -4.13 -7.20
N ALA A 149 -19.19 -3.46 -8.31
CA ALA A 149 -20.55 -3.08 -8.69
C ALA A 149 -21.42 -4.30 -9.07
N GLY A 150 -20.79 -5.43 -9.35
CA GLY A 150 -21.42 -6.69 -9.67
C GLY A 150 -21.25 -7.02 -11.16
N GLY A 151 -20.91 -8.28 -11.46
CA GLY A 151 -20.59 -8.74 -12.81
C GLY A 151 -19.10 -8.69 -13.15
N GLU A 152 -18.31 -7.82 -12.49
CA GLU A 152 -16.86 -7.84 -12.67
C GLU A 152 -16.23 -9.09 -12.04
N ASN A 153 -15.40 -9.76 -12.82
CA ASN A 153 -14.60 -10.88 -12.35
C ASN A 153 -13.12 -10.57 -12.63
N PHE A 154 -12.32 -10.44 -11.59
CA PHE A 154 -10.93 -10.01 -11.70
C PHE A 154 -9.96 -11.19 -11.67
N ALA A 155 -8.88 -11.07 -12.44
CA ALA A 155 -7.80 -12.03 -12.46
C ALA A 155 -6.45 -11.31 -12.54
N PHE A 156 -5.39 -12.01 -12.13
CA PHE A 156 -4.03 -11.50 -12.27
C PHE A 156 -3.69 -11.33 -13.75
N SER A 157 -3.26 -10.12 -14.15
CA SER A 157 -3.06 -9.81 -15.57
C SER A 157 -1.73 -10.30 -16.13
N GLY A 158 -0.73 -10.57 -15.27
CA GLY A 158 0.66 -10.77 -15.69
C GLY A 158 1.40 -9.48 -16.05
N LEU A 159 0.74 -8.31 -15.95
CA LEU A 159 1.29 -7.01 -16.27
C LEU A 159 1.52 -6.19 -15.00
N VAL A 160 2.50 -5.30 -15.07
CA VAL A 160 2.82 -4.33 -14.02
C VAL A 160 2.96 -2.92 -14.60
N TRP A 161 2.64 -1.92 -13.80
CA TRP A 161 2.91 -0.52 -14.10
C TRP A 161 3.49 0.14 -12.84
N ASN A 162 4.62 0.84 -12.96
CA ASN A 162 5.42 1.28 -11.81
C ASN A 162 5.73 0.15 -10.80
N ASN A 163 5.96 -1.08 -11.31
CA ASN A 163 6.10 -2.36 -10.58
C ASN A 163 4.84 -2.82 -9.83
N ASP A 164 3.76 -2.04 -9.78
CA ASP A 164 2.51 -2.44 -9.17
C ASP A 164 1.80 -3.47 -10.06
N ALA A 165 1.39 -4.60 -9.48
CA ALA A 165 0.65 -5.62 -10.21
C ALA A 165 -0.70 -5.08 -10.68
N LEU A 166 -0.95 -5.18 -11.99
CA LEU A 166 -2.25 -4.84 -12.56
C LEU A 166 -3.17 -6.05 -12.49
N PHE A 167 -4.43 -5.82 -12.17
CA PHE A 167 -5.47 -6.83 -12.26
C PHE A 167 -6.37 -6.55 -13.46
N MET A 168 -6.87 -7.62 -14.08
CA MET A 168 -7.67 -7.54 -15.29
C MET A 168 -9.11 -7.92 -14.99
N ASP A 169 -10.05 -7.05 -15.35
CA ASP A 169 -11.45 -7.43 -15.48
C ASP A 169 -11.57 -8.41 -16.65
N THR A 170 -11.94 -9.65 -16.35
CA THR A 170 -11.99 -10.72 -17.34
C THR A 170 -13.13 -10.56 -18.35
N GLU A 171 -14.14 -9.75 -18.07
CA GLU A 171 -15.22 -9.45 -19.00
C GLU A 171 -14.80 -8.38 -20.00
N THR A 172 -14.36 -7.21 -19.49
CA THR A 172 -14.02 -6.07 -20.36
C THR A 172 -12.60 -6.08 -20.89
N LYS A 173 -11.72 -6.89 -20.30
CA LYS A 173 -10.26 -6.91 -20.51
C LYS A 173 -9.57 -5.59 -20.13
N SER A 174 -10.20 -4.79 -19.29
CA SER A 174 -9.61 -3.56 -18.75
C SER A 174 -8.64 -3.89 -17.63
N LEU A 175 -7.52 -3.16 -17.57
CA LEU A 175 -6.51 -3.27 -16.53
C LEU A 175 -6.72 -2.20 -15.47
N TRP A 176 -6.53 -2.59 -14.22
CA TRP A 176 -6.79 -1.78 -13.05
C TRP A 176 -5.56 -1.76 -12.13
N SER A 177 -5.29 -0.59 -11.56
CA SER A 177 -4.22 -0.36 -10.58
C SER A 177 -4.82 -0.33 -9.18
N ALA A 178 -4.28 -1.13 -8.26
CA ALA A 178 -4.67 -1.10 -6.86
C ALA A 178 -4.18 0.18 -6.16
N LEU A 179 -3.01 0.66 -6.56
CA LEU A 179 -2.45 1.91 -6.04
C LEU A 179 -3.41 3.08 -6.29
N LEU A 180 -3.96 3.18 -7.50
CA LEU A 180 -4.92 4.25 -7.85
C LEU A 180 -6.35 3.91 -7.44
N GLY A 181 -6.73 2.64 -7.51
CA GLY A 181 -8.13 2.24 -7.46
C GLY A 181 -8.87 2.57 -8.76
N GLU A 182 -8.16 2.60 -9.89
CA GLU A 182 -8.69 3.04 -11.19
C GLU A 182 -8.27 2.11 -12.32
N SER A 183 -9.09 2.06 -13.36
CA SER A 183 -8.70 1.41 -14.62
C SER A 183 -7.78 2.33 -15.41
N ILE A 184 -6.58 1.87 -15.72
CA ILE A 184 -5.59 2.66 -16.44
C ILE A 184 -5.54 2.35 -17.94
N TYR A 185 -6.21 1.28 -18.36
CA TYR A 185 -6.11 0.76 -19.72
C TYR A 185 -7.32 -0.12 -20.07
N GLY A 186 -7.83 -0.02 -21.29
CA GLY A 186 -8.94 -0.83 -21.79
C GLY A 186 -10.26 -0.05 -21.81
N LYS A 187 -11.39 -0.77 -21.97
CA LYS A 187 -12.70 -0.14 -22.19
C LYS A 187 -13.17 0.74 -21.03
N ARG A 188 -12.73 0.41 -19.82
CA ARG A 188 -13.11 1.11 -18.58
C ARG A 188 -12.06 2.14 -18.13
N ALA A 189 -11.07 2.48 -18.96
CA ALA A 189 -10.00 3.39 -18.57
C ALA A 189 -10.55 4.74 -18.06
N GLY A 190 -10.07 5.21 -16.92
CA GLY A 190 -10.55 6.39 -16.20
C GLY A 190 -11.71 6.12 -15.23
N GLU A 191 -12.27 4.91 -15.18
CA GLU A 191 -13.24 4.55 -14.15
C GLU A 191 -12.53 4.17 -12.84
N SER A 192 -13.12 4.57 -11.71
CA SER A 192 -12.61 4.29 -10.36
C SER A 192 -13.46 3.23 -9.65
N LEU A 193 -12.81 2.43 -8.80
CA LEU A 193 -13.47 1.53 -7.85
C LEU A 193 -13.76 2.25 -6.56
N VAL A 194 -14.88 1.90 -5.91
CA VAL A 194 -15.19 2.41 -4.57
C VAL A 194 -14.33 1.65 -3.56
N ARG A 195 -13.48 2.37 -2.82
CA ARG A 195 -12.66 1.80 -1.75
C ARG A 195 -13.54 1.41 -0.56
N ILE A 196 -13.26 0.24 0.01
CA ILE A 196 -13.79 -0.16 1.32
C ILE A 196 -12.69 0.17 2.35
N PRO A 197 -12.99 0.88 3.44
CA PRO A 197 -12.02 1.17 4.48
C PRO A 197 -11.36 -0.09 5.04
N PHE A 198 -10.04 -0.03 5.23
CA PHE A 198 -9.26 -1.09 5.86
C PHE A 198 -8.01 -0.49 6.51
N GLU A 199 -7.47 -1.19 7.50
CA GLU A 199 -6.23 -0.81 8.17
C GLU A 199 -5.12 -1.79 7.83
N VAL A 200 -3.88 -1.29 7.77
CA VAL A 200 -2.68 -2.14 7.62
C VAL A 200 -2.02 -2.28 8.98
N MET A 201 -2.08 -3.48 9.55
CA MET A 201 -1.51 -3.77 10.87
C MET A 201 -0.73 -5.09 10.88
N THR A 202 0.14 -5.26 11.87
CA THR A 202 0.87 -6.52 12.07
C THR A 202 0.01 -7.55 12.78
N TRP A 203 0.40 -8.82 12.67
CA TRP A 203 -0.25 -9.94 13.36
C TRP A 203 -0.29 -9.73 14.87
N SER A 204 0.82 -9.24 15.45
CA SER A 204 0.88 -8.90 16.88
C SER A 204 -0.12 -7.80 17.27
N GLN A 205 -0.28 -6.79 16.40
CA GLN A 205 -1.27 -5.72 16.61
C GLN A 205 -2.70 -6.27 16.49
N TRP A 206 -2.96 -7.07 15.46
CA TRP A 206 -4.24 -7.70 15.20
C TRP A 206 -4.72 -8.55 16.38
N LYS A 207 -3.91 -9.52 16.84
CA LYS A 207 -4.34 -10.41 17.94
C LYS A 207 -4.52 -9.70 19.27
N THR A 208 -3.90 -8.53 19.43
CA THR A 208 -4.10 -7.66 20.60
C THR A 208 -5.38 -6.86 20.49
N ALA A 209 -5.68 -6.30 19.31
CA ALA A 209 -6.85 -5.44 19.08
C ALA A 209 -8.15 -6.25 18.87
N HIS A 210 -8.06 -7.42 18.25
CA HIS A 210 -9.18 -8.25 17.83
C HIS A 210 -8.95 -9.73 18.20
N PRO A 211 -8.90 -10.08 19.50
CA PRO A 211 -8.66 -11.46 19.94
C PRO A 211 -9.76 -12.44 19.47
N ASP A 212 -10.99 -11.95 19.29
CA ASP A 212 -12.13 -12.72 18.76
C ASP A 212 -12.31 -12.55 17.24
N GLY A 213 -11.38 -11.87 16.58
CA GLY A 213 -11.40 -11.61 15.14
C GLY A 213 -11.13 -12.86 14.30
N LYS A 214 -11.42 -12.75 13.01
CA LYS A 214 -11.22 -13.81 12.02
C LYS A 214 -9.95 -13.59 11.21
N VAL A 215 -9.29 -14.67 10.81
CA VAL A 215 -8.03 -14.65 10.06
C VAL A 215 -8.19 -15.46 8.79
N MET A 216 -7.78 -14.91 7.65
CA MET A 216 -7.79 -15.63 6.38
C MET A 216 -6.90 -16.86 6.47
N SER A 217 -7.47 -18.04 6.25
CA SER A 217 -6.77 -19.31 6.38
C SER A 217 -5.66 -19.48 5.35
N ALA A 218 -4.52 -20.05 5.77
CA ALA A 218 -3.49 -20.51 4.85
C ALA A 218 -3.89 -21.81 4.11
N ASN A 219 -4.94 -22.51 4.57
CA ASN A 219 -5.47 -23.70 3.91
C ASN A 219 -6.36 -23.35 2.71
N THR A 220 -5.71 -22.83 1.69
CA THR A 220 -6.33 -22.33 0.45
C THR A 220 -6.65 -23.40 -0.59
N GLY A 221 -6.34 -24.67 -0.30
CA GLY A 221 -6.42 -25.76 -1.29
C GLY A 221 -5.22 -25.84 -2.27
N TYR A 222 -4.23 -24.95 -2.14
CA TYR A 222 -2.99 -25.00 -2.93
C TYR A 222 -1.82 -25.53 -2.10
N GLU A 223 -0.98 -26.37 -2.70
CA GLU A 223 0.28 -26.82 -2.10
C GLU A 223 1.34 -25.70 -2.19
N ARG A 224 1.31 -24.77 -1.21
CA ARG A 224 2.24 -23.63 -1.14
C ARG A 224 2.85 -23.48 0.25
N ARG A 225 4.01 -22.83 0.30
CA ARG A 225 4.65 -22.38 1.54
C ARG A 225 4.41 -20.90 1.71
N TYR A 226 3.31 -20.53 2.36
CA TYR A 226 2.90 -19.13 2.51
C TYR A 226 3.89 -18.31 3.33
N ASN A 227 4.61 -18.92 4.26
CA ASN A 227 5.70 -18.27 5.00
C ASN A 227 6.91 -17.83 4.16
N LEU A 228 6.95 -18.14 2.85
CA LEU A 228 7.98 -17.68 1.93
C LEU A 228 7.41 -16.68 0.94
N SER A 229 8.16 -15.61 0.63
CA SER A 229 7.77 -14.67 -0.42
C SER A 229 7.87 -15.31 -1.81
N PRO A 230 6.90 -15.09 -2.72
CA PRO A 230 6.99 -15.54 -4.11
C PRO A 230 8.12 -14.86 -4.89
N TYR A 231 8.64 -13.74 -4.37
CA TYR A 231 9.77 -13.00 -4.94
C TYR A 231 11.07 -13.19 -4.12
N GLY A 232 11.12 -14.21 -3.25
CA GLY A 232 12.32 -14.58 -2.50
C GLY A 232 12.84 -13.44 -1.62
N SER A 233 14.12 -13.09 -1.77
CA SER A 233 14.78 -12.03 -1.01
C SER A 233 14.51 -10.62 -1.54
N TYR A 234 13.62 -10.44 -2.54
CA TYR A 234 13.36 -9.15 -3.17
C TYR A 234 13.14 -8.01 -2.16
N LEU A 235 12.31 -8.23 -1.14
CA LEU A 235 12.00 -7.25 -0.09
C LEU A 235 13.20 -6.84 0.77
N GLN A 236 14.27 -7.64 0.77
CA GLN A 236 15.51 -7.41 1.52
C GLN A 236 16.56 -6.65 0.68
N THR A 237 16.29 -6.40 -0.60
CA THR A 237 17.19 -5.68 -1.51
C THR A 237 16.69 -4.27 -1.80
N ARG A 238 17.53 -3.41 -2.38
CA ARG A 238 17.10 -2.10 -2.92
C ARG A 238 16.60 -2.18 -4.37
N SER A 239 16.69 -3.36 -4.99
CA SER A 239 16.38 -3.56 -6.42
C SER A 239 14.92 -3.26 -6.74
N ILE A 240 14.71 -2.68 -7.92
CA ILE A 240 13.42 -2.46 -8.57
C ILE A 240 13.45 -3.29 -9.86
N TYR A 241 12.46 -4.16 -10.09
CA TYR A 241 12.55 -5.18 -11.13
C TYR A 241 12.16 -4.67 -12.51
N PHE A 242 11.24 -3.70 -12.58
CA PHE A 242 10.74 -3.14 -13.82
C PHE A 242 11.03 -1.65 -13.89
N ALA A 243 11.14 -1.12 -15.12
CA ALA A 243 11.32 0.31 -15.31
C ALA A 243 10.13 1.08 -14.73
N LEU A 244 10.40 2.30 -14.31
CA LEU A 244 9.41 3.22 -13.76
C LEU A 244 9.03 4.23 -14.85
N SER A 245 7.77 4.64 -14.87
CA SER A 245 7.26 5.68 -15.76
C SER A 245 7.90 7.06 -15.51
N SER A 246 8.33 7.29 -14.27
CA SER A 246 9.16 8.40 -13.83
C SER A 246 10.23 7.87 -12.87
N PRO A 247 11.48 8.40 -12.90
CA PRO A 247 12.46 8.10 -11.85
C PRO A 247 11.85 8.40 -10.48
N TYR A 248 12.00 7.46 -9.55
CA TYR A 248 11.62 7.71 -8.17
C TYR A 248 12.60 8.69 -7.54
N GLN A 249 12.13 9.49 -6.60
CA GLN A 249 12.97 10.49 -5.96
C GLN A 249 13.76 9.87 -4.79
N PRO A 250 15.08 10.06 -4.66
CA PRO A 250 15.89 9.40 -3.62
C PRO A 250 15.77 10.01 -2.21
N ALA A 251 14.59 10.53 -1.84
CA ALA A 251 14.33 11.15 -0.54
C ALA A 251 14.29 10.13 0.61
N LEU A 252 13.80 8.92 0.32
CA LEU A 252 13.75 7.78 1.22
C LEU A 252 14.38 6.55 0.54
N GLU A 253 14.66 5.52 1.33
CA GLU A 253 14.96 4.20 0.78
C GLU A 253 13.85 3.74 -0.17
N PRO A 254 14.14 3.06 -1.29
CA PRO A 254 13.13 2.76 -2.30
C PRO A 254 11.90 2.05 -1.73
N LYS A 255 12.13 1.09 -0.84
CA LYS A 255 11.09 0.27 -0.20
C LYS A 255 10.70 0.80 1.19
N ALA A 256 10.96 2.08 1.48
CA ALA A 256 10.39 2.72 2.65
C ALA A 256 8.86 2.74 2.52
N VAL A 257 8.17 2.30 3.56
CA VAL A 257 6.71 2.33 3.62
C VAL A 257 6.26 3.76 3.86
N ILE A 258 5.35 4.22 3.02
CA ILE A 258 4.66 5.50 3.17
C ILE A 258 3.15 5.27 3.18
N ASN A 259 2.40 6.30 3.59
CA ASN A 259 0.96 6.35 3.52
C ASN A 259 0.59 7.55 2.64
N GLY A 260 0.18 7.27 1.41
CA GLY A 260 -0.06 8.29 0.38
C GLY A 260 -1.53 8.69 0.29
N VAL A 261 -1.79 9.98 0.15
CA VAL A 261 -3.13 10.55 -0.05
C VAL A 261 -3.11 11.42 -1.30
N THR A 262 -4.15 11.32 -2.12
CA THR A 262 -4.38 12.19 -3.27
C THR A 262 -5.78 12.81 -3.15
N ILE A 263 -5.86 14.14 -3.20
CA ILE A 263 -7.11 14.92 -3.18
C ILE A 263 -7.02 16.06 -4.19
N ASP A 264 -8.01 16.16 -5.07
CA ASP A 264 -8.09 17.17 -6.14
C ASP A 264 -6.78 17.38 -6.93
N GLY A 265 -6.08 16.28 -7.23
CA GLY A 265 -4.83 16.26 -7.99
C GLY A 265 -3.57 16.59 -7.18
N PHE A 266 -3.70 16.96 -5.91
CA PHE A 266 -2.57 17.11 -4.99
C PHE A 266 -2.28 15.79 -4.29
N SER A 267 -1.01 15.39 -4.26
CA SER A 267 -0.57 14.16 -3.61
C SER A 267 0.38 14.47 -2.47
N LYS A 268 0.25 13.74 -1.35
CA LYS A 268 1.17 13.83 -0.23
C LYS A 268 1.41 12.45 0.38
N ALA A 269 2.67 12.18 0.72
CA ALA A 269 3.07 10.96 1.41
C ALA A 269 3.45 11.24 2.86
N TYR A 270 2.97 10.40 3.76
CA TYR A 270 3.28 10.44 5.19
C TYR A 270 4.10 9.22 5.60
N GLN A 271 5.30 9.44 6.14
CA GLN A 271 6.05 8.39 6.82
C GLN A 271 5.54 8.25 8.26
N GLU A 272 5.34 7.00 8.70
CA GLU A 272 4.84 6.71 10.06
C GLU A 272 5.72 7.30 11.17
N GLY A 273 7.05 7.16 11.02
CA GLY A 273 8.03 7.47 12.06
C GLY A 273 7.91 8.88 12.65
N PRO A 274 7.95 9.95 11.84
CA PRO A 274 7.76 11.31 12.31
C PRO A 274 6.45 11.57 13.07
N ILE A 275 5.33 10.98 12.64
CA ILE A 275 4.03 11.18 13.29
C ILE A 275 4.03 10.47 14.65
N VAL A 276 4.49 9.23 14.72
CA VAL A 276 4.56 8.45 15.96
C VAL A 276 5.52 9.07 16.99
N GLN A 277 6.58 9.73 16.53
CA GLN A 277 7.56 10.40 17.39
C GLN A 277 7.11 11.77 17.89
N ALA A 278 6.08 12.38 17.28
CA ALA A 278 5.51 13.61 17.79
C ALA A 278 4.84 13.34 19.15
N ALA A 279 5.04 14.24 20.12
CA ALA A 279 4.53 14.07 21.49
C ALA A 279 3.02 13.77 21.52
N ASP A 280 2.28 14.41 20.63
CA ASP A 280 0.83 14.33 20.55
C ASP A 280 0.32 13.35 19.47
N ARG A 281 1.22 12.77 18.67
CA ARG A 281 0.93 11.83 17.57
C ARG A 281 -0.06 12.35 16.52
N VAL A 282 -0.17 13.67 16.42
CA VAL A 282 -1.08 14.41 15.53
C VAL A 282 -0.26 15.40 14.72
N LEU A 283 -0.60 15.52 13.43
CA LEU A 283 -0.09 16.51 12.51
C LEU A 283 -1.29 17.20 11.83
N ASN A 284 -1.53 18.45 12.18
CA ASN A 284 -2.41 19.31 11.38
C ASN A 284 -1.61 19.81 10.18
N ASP A 285 -2.12 19.57 8.99
CA ASP A 285 -1.39 19.74 7.74
C ASP A 285 -2.28 20.27 6.63
N PHE A 286 -1.69 20.44 5.46
CA PHE A 286 -2.38 20.70 4.21
C PHE A 286 -1.88 19.76 3.10
N ILE A 287 -2.80 19.35 2.24
CA ILE A 287 -2.51 18.71 0.95
C ILE A 287 -3.07 19.65 -0.12
N GLY A 288 -2.19 20.35 -0.83
CA GLY A 288 -2.63 21.50 -1.64
C GLY A 288 -3.29 22.56 -0.76
N GLU A 289 -4.54 22.90 -1.05
CA GLU A 289 -5.38 23.81 -0.27
C GLU A 289 -6.28 23.11 0.76
N HIS A 290 -6.28 21.78 0.80
CA HIS A 290 -7.15 21.01 1.69
C HIS A 290 -6.53 20.89 3.07
N ALA A 291 -7.19 21.44 4.09
CA ALA A 291 -6.81 21.25 5.47
C ALA A 291 -7.06 19.79 5.89
N VAL A 292 -6.03 19.12 6.38
CA VAL A 292 -6.10 17.72 6.82
C VAL A 292 -5.48 17.52 8.19
N VAL A 293 -5.82 16.42 8.85
CA VAL A 293 -5.11 15.92 10.03
C VAL A 293 -4.58 14.52 9.73
N ALA A 294 -3.27 14.33 9.85
CA ALA A 294 -2.64 13.02 9.85
C ALA A 294 -2.28 12.64 11.29
N TRP A 295 -2.63 11.44 11.73
CA TRP A 295 -2.38 11.01 13.11
C TRP A 295 -2.09 9.51 13.20
N ALA A 296 -1.44 9.10 14.28
CA ALA A 296 -1.10 7.71 14.53
C ALA A 296 -1.82 7.18 15.77
N ASP A 297 -2.67 6.17 15.60
CA ASP A 297 -3.40 5.53 16.72
C ASP A 297 -2.48 4.73 17.65
N ALA A 298 -2.99 4.10 18.70
CA ALA A 298 -2.17 3.33 19.64
C ALA A 298 -1.38 2.17 19.00
N GLN A 299 -1.80 1.69 17.82
CA GLN A 299 -1.18 0.64 17.02
C GLN A 299 -0.24 1.23 15.95
N ASN A 300 0.02 2.53 15.96
CA ASN A 300 0.84 3.22 14.96
C ASN A 300 0.29 3.05 13.53
N VAL A 301 -1.01 2.85 13.34
CA VAL A 301 -1.65 2.97 12.03
C VAL A 301 -1.82 4.46 11.74
N ILE A 302 -1.49 4.85 10.50
CA ILE A 302 -1.62 6.24 10.07
C ILE A 302 -3.01 6.46 9.48
N HIS A 303 -3.71 7.41 10.08
CA HIS A 303 -5.02 7.87 9.67
C HIS A 303 -4.89 9.28 9.11
N VAL A 304 -5.65 9.59 8.05
CA VAL A 304 -5.70 10.94 7.49
C VAL A 304 -7.16 11.33 7.26
N HIS A 305 -7.55 12.48 7.77
CA HIS A 305 -8.91 13.02 7.66
C HIS A 305 -8.88 14.44 7.15
N GLU A 306 -9.94 14.84 6.45
CA GLU A 306 -10.20 16.26 6.23
C GLU A 306 -10.38 16.98 7.58
N ARG A 307 -10.29 18.31 7.56
CA ARG A 307 -10.70 19.16 8.68
C ARG A 307 -11.04 20.55 8.16
N THR A 308 -11.59 21.39 9.02
CA THR A 308 -11.60 22.83 8.77
C THR A 308 -10.26 23.45 9.19
N GLU A 309 -9.96 24.65 8.68
CA GLU A 309 -8.78 25.39 9.12
C GLU A 309 -8.86 25.76 10.60
N GLU A 310 -10.07 26.01 11.12
CA GLU A 310 -10.34 26.40 12.49
C GLU A 310 -10.24 25.23 13.48
N THR A 311 -10.52 23.99 13.04
CA THR A 311 -10.41 22.82 13.90
C THR A 311 -8.96 22.29 13.91
N VAL A 312 -8.21 22.65 14.95
CA VAL A 312 -6.83 22.18 15.17
C VAL A 312 -6.81 21.06 16.20
N PHE A 313 -6.35 19.87 15.82
CA PHE A 313 -6.19 18.72 16.71
C PHE A 313 -4.90 18.80 17.52
N VAL A 314 -4.95 18.52 18.82
CA VAL A 314 -3.79 18.74 19.70
C VAL A 314 -3.27 17.48 20.38
N LYS A 315 -4.04 16.38 20.40
CA LYS A 315 -3.62 15.08 20.96
C LYS A 315 -4.59 13.97 20.60
N ILE A 316 -4.15 12.73 20.78
CA ILE A 316 -5.02 11.56 20.77
C ILE A 316 -5.38 11.12 22.20
N LYS A 317 -6.50 10.41 22.32
CA LYS A 317 -6.94 9.72 23.55
C LYS A 317 -7.53 8.36 23.17
N GLY A 318 -6.68 7.33 23.14
CA GLY A 318 -7.08 6.02 22.62
C GLY A 318 -7.29 6.11 21.10
N VAL A 319 -8.53 5.89 20.66
CA VAL A 319 -8.96 6.02 19.25
C VAL A 319 -9.67 7.35 18.96
N GLU A 320 -9.74 8.24 19.95
CA GLU A 320 -10.35 9.57 19.82
C GLU A 320 -9.28 10.63 19.54
N LEU A 321 -9.62 11.69 18.80
CA LEU A 321 -8.83 12.91 18.74
C LEU A 321 -9.43 14.00 19.63
N VAL A 322 -8.57 14.83 20.21
CA VAL A 322 -8.97 16.01 20.97
C VAL A 322 -8.46 17.24 20.26
N ASP A 323 -9.33 18.22 20.04
CA ASP A 323 -8.96 19.49 19.43
C ASP A 323 -8.58 20.57 20.45
N SER A 324 -8.11 21.71 19.94
CA SER A 324 -7.66 22.85 20.73
C SER A 324 -8.76 23.52 21.56
N GLU A 325 -10.03 23.17 21.34
CA GLU A 325 -11.19 23.60 22.13
C GLU A 325 -11.65 22.52 23.12
N ASP A 326 -10.83 21.48 23.35
CA ASP A 326 -11.12 20.31 24.17
C ASP A 326 -12.34 19.48 23.70
N ARG A 327 -12.76 19.62 22.44
CA ARG A 327 -13.79 18.74 21.84
C ARG A 327 -13.17 17.39 21.50
N VAL A 328 -13.93 16.33 21.76
CA VAL A 328 -13.52 14.94 21.51
C VAL A 328 -14.19 14.44 20.24
N TRP A 329 -13.38 13.97 19.30
CA TRP A 329 -13.81 13.44 18.01
C TRP A 329 -13.62 11.93 17.99
N SER A 330 -14.67 11.19 17.64
CA SER A 330 -14.67 9.73 17.60
C SER A 330 -14.67 9.23 16.15
N LEU A 331 -14.10 8.05 15.91
CA LEU A 331 -14.19 7.38 14.61
C LEU A 331 -15.56 6.71 14.44
N THR A 332 -16.14 6.85 13.25
CA THR A 332 -17.28 6.05 12.80
C THR A 332 -16.83 4.71 12.23
N GLU A 333 -17.77 3.80 11.95
CA GLU A 333 -17.49 2.50 11.30
C GLU A 333 -16.84 2.66 9.91
N ASN A 334 -17.11 3.77 9.20
CA ASN A 334 -16.49 4.06 7.91
C ASN A 334 -15.14 4.79 8.05
N GLY A 335 -14.68 5.00 9.27
CA GLY A 335 -13.43 5.68 9.58
C GLY A 335 -13.53 7.21 9.61
N ASP A 336 -14.69 7.83 9.37
CA ASP A 336 -14.82 9.30 9.48
C ASP A 336 -14.71 9.77 10.92
N LEU A 337 -14.19 10.99 11.14
CA LEU A 337 -14.19 11.62 12.47
C LEU A 337 -15.48 12.41 12.70
N VAL A 338 -16.10 12.24 13.88
CA VAL A 338 -17.34 12.92 14.24
C VAL A 338 -17.28 13.62 15.59
N ASN A 339 -17.86 14.81 15.66
CA ASN A 339 -18.17 15.52 16.90
C ASN A 339 -19.53 16.22 16.76
N GLY A 340 -20.55 15.69 17.46
CA GLY A 340 -21.92 16.19 17.30
C GLY A 340 -22.41 16.05 15.86
N ASP A 341 -22.81 17.16 15.25
CA ASP A 341 -23.28 17.22 13.86
C ASP A 341 -22.13 17.46 12.85
N GLN A 342 -20.89 17.62 13.32
CA GLN A 342 -19.73 17.80 12.46
C GLN A 342 -19.10 16.45 12.10
N THR A 343 -18.81 16.26 10.82
CA THR A 343 -18.13 15.07 10.28
C THR A 343 -16.97 15.50 9.41
N PHE A 344 -15.83 14.84 9.58
CA PHE A 344 -14.67 14.96 8.72
C PHE A 344 -14.38 13.62 8.05
N ALA A 345 -14.36 13.63 6.72
CA ALA A 345 -14.20 12.44 5.91
C ALA A 345 -12.80 11.83 6.11
N SER A 346 -12.74 10.50 6.17
CA SER A 346 -11.49 9.76 6.02
C SER A 346 -10.98 9.86 4.58
N LEU A 347 -9.69 10.13 4.43
CA LEU A 347 -9.01 10.17 3.12
C LEU A 347 -8.32 8.83 2.77
N ALA A 348 -8.53 7.79 3.60
CA ALA A 348 -8.12 6.41 3.35
C ALA A 348 -6.72 6.26 2.70
N PRO A 349 -5.64 6.60 3.41
CA PRO A 349 -4.31 6.64 2.83
C PRO A 349 -3.88 5.28 2.27
N THR A 350 -3.26 5.28 1.09
CA THR A 350 -2.74 4.08 0.46
C THR A 350 -1.34 3.77 1.00
N SER A 351 -1.19 2.62 1.67
CA SER A 351 0.13 2.14 2.08
C SER A 351 0.85 1.50 0.90
N THR A 352 2.07 1.96 0.61
CA THR A 352 2.91 1.44 -0.48
C THR A 352 4.38 1.79 -0.25
N PHE A 353 5.27 1.27 -1.09
CA PHE A 353 6.67 1.62 -1.12
C PHE A 353 6.91 2.96 -1.81
N TRP A 354 7.85 3.71 -1.24
CA TRP A 354 8.22 5.05 -1.69
C TRP A 354 8.56 5.14 -3.17
N PHE A 355 9.28 4.15 -3.72
CA PHE A 355 9.65 4.17 -5.13
C PHE A 355 8.41 4.11 -6.04
N ALA A 356 7.39 3.33 -5.66
CA ALA A 356 6.18 3.16 -6.43
C ALA A 356 5.29 4.40 -6.32
N TRP A 357 5.16 4.95 -5.11
CA TRP A 357 4.42 6.19 -4.88
C TRP A 357 5.03 7.37 -5.63
N SER A 358 6.32 7.64 -5.45
CA SER A 358 6.96 8.81 -6.07
C SER A 358 7.17 8.67 -7.59
N ALA A 359 7.26 7.45 -8.12
CA ALA A 359 7.21 7.25 -9.58
C ALA A 359 5.82 7.55 -10.15
N THR A 360 4.77 7.29 -9.37
CA THR A 360 3.39 7.55 -9.75
C THR A 360 3.03 9.02 -9.56
N HIS A 361 3.36 9.60 -8.41
CA HIS A 361 3.08 10.99 -8.04
C HIS A 361 4.42 11.74 -7.84
N PRO A 362 5.15 12.09 -8.92
CA PRO A 362 6.48 12.70 -8.79
C PRO A 362 6.47 14.10 -8.17
N ASP A 363 5.34 14.80 -8.24
CA ASP A 363 5.12 16.10 -7.62
C ASP A 363 4.54 15.97 -6.20
N THR A 364 4.52 14.75 -5.63
CA THR A 364 4.03 14.51 -4.27
C THR A 364 4.77 15.37 -3.25
N ASP A 365 4.05 15.94 -2.31
CA ASP A 365 4.65 16.45 -1.08
C ASP A 365 5.02 15.27 -0.16
N LEU A 366 5.91 15.52 0.80
CA LEU A 366 6.39 14.51 1.74
C LEU A 366 6.44 15.04 3.16
N TYR A 367 5.86 14.27 4.09
CA TYR A 367 6.11 14.38 5.53
C TYR A 367 6.95 13.18 6.00
N ALA A 368 8.27 13.36 6.06
CA ALA A 368 9.20 12.26 6.36
C ALA A 368 10.56 12.73 6.91
N TYR A 369 11.32 11.80 7.49
CA TYR A 369 12.75 12.01 7.70
C TYR A 369 13.51 11.70 6.40
N VAL A 370 13.84 12.75 5.66
CA VAL A 370 14.52 12.69 4.36
C VAL A 370 16.02 12.50 4.54
N ILE A 371 16.59 11.59 3.74
CA ILE A 371 18.03 11.29 3.73
C ILE A 371 18.81 12.57 3.44
N GLY A 372 19.74 12.93 4.34
CA GLY A 372 20.57 14.13 4.21
C GLY A 372 19.89 15.46 4.59
N LYS A 373 18.58 15.48 4.85
CA LYS A 373 17.83 16.73 5.12
C LYS A 373 17.10 16.76 6.47
N GLY A 374 16.91 15.62 7.13
CA GLY A 374 16.14 15.55 8.37
C GLY A 374 14.64 15.59 8.12
N LEU A 375 13.86 16.09 9.09
CA LEU A 375 12.40 16.13 8.96
C LEU A 375 11.98 17.17 7.91
N VAL A 376 11.20 16.75 6.92
CA VAL A 376 10.59 17.59 5.89
C VAL A 376 9.07 17.53 6.00
N ASN A 377 8.40 18.66 5.77
CA ASN A 377 6.97 18.74 5.51
C ASN A 377 6.73 19.62 4.27
N GLY A 378 6.38 19.00 3.14
CA GLY A 378 6.09 19.69 1.87
C GLY A 378 6.96 19.20 0.71
N PRO A 379 7.25 20.08 -0.27
CA PRO A 379 8.12 19.73 -1.39
C PRO A 379 9.52 19.35 -0.92
N TYR A 380 10.14 18.41 -1.61
CA TYR A 380 11.48 17.92 -1.28
C TYR A 380 12.38 17.95 -2.53
N GLU A 381 12.87 19.13 -2.92
CA GLU A 381 13.84 19.19 -4.01
C GLU A 381 15.18 18.58 -3.57
N LEU A 382 15.63 17.48 -4.16
CA LEU A 382 17.02 17.04 -4.03
C LEU A 382 17.82 17.76 -5.12
N HIS A 383 18.71 18.68 -4.75
CA HIS A 383 19.55 19.34 -5.74
C HIS A 383 20.43 18.30 -6.46
N GLU A 384 20.47 18.34 -7.79
CA GLU A 384 21.38 17.51 -8.61
C GLU A 384 22.81 17.70 -8.10
N GLY A 385 23.38 16.64 -7.50
CA GLY A 385 24.72 16.64 -6.90
C GLY A 385 24.76 16.18 -5.44
N GLU A 386 23.63 16.14 -4.73
CA GLU A 386 23.51 15.55 -3.37
C GLU A 386 23.04 14.08 -3.40
N GLY A 387 23.03 13.45 -4.58
CA GLY A 387 22.85 12.02 -4.69
C GLY A 387 24.01 11.32 -3.99
N VAL A 388 23.79 10.86 -2.76
CA VAL A 388 24.69 9.89 -2.15
C VAL A 388 24.69 8.69 -3.08
N ASN A 389 25.81 8.46 -3.76
CA ASN A 389 26.01 7.28 -4.58
C ASN A 389 26.08 6.07 -3.65
N LEU A 390 24.92 5.51 -3.32
CA LEU A 390 24.76 4.35 -2.47
C LEU A 390 24.94 3.03 -3.25
N ASP A 391 25.36 3.11 -4.52
CA ASP A 391 25.51 1.97 -5.45
C ASP A 391 26.94 1.40 -5.49
N ASP A 392 27.84 1.83 -4.60
CA ASP A 392 29.23 1.35 -4.63
C ASP A 392 29.43 -0.07 -4.08
N GLY A 393 28.38 -0.72 -3.57
CA GLY A 393 28.47 -2.09 -3.04
C GLY A 393 29.42 -2.22 -1.83
N THR A 394 29.91 -1.11 -1.27
CA THR A 394 30.88 -1.08 -0.18
C THR A 394 30.46 -0.29 1.05
N THR A 395 29.34 0.43 1.00
CA THR A 395 28.84 1.14 2.18
C THR A 395 28.13 0.17 3.14
N LYS A 396 28.90 -0.57 3.94
CA LYS A 396 28.42 -1.06 5.24
C LYS A 396 28.10 0.18 6.08
N ILE A 397 26.82 0.49 6.23
CA ILE A 397 26.38 1.36 7.30
C ILE A 397 26.65 0.57 8.59
N GLU A 398 27.76 0.87 9.27
CA GLU A 398 27.92 0.47 10.66
C GLU A 398 26.79 1.13 11.44
N VAL A 399 25.83 0.31 11.89
CA VAL A 399 24.85 0.72 12.90
C VAL A 399 25.66 1.11 14.12
N GLY A 400 25.79 2.42 14.35
CA GLY A 400 26.43 2.96 15.53
C GLY A 400 25.83 2.33 16.78
N ASP A 401 26.70 1.80 17.62
CA ASP A 401 26.44 1.14 18.89
C ASP A 401 25.23 1.73 19.65
N THR A 402 24.13 0.97 19.70
CA THR A 402 22.88 1.34 20.39
C THR A 402 23.00 1.33 21.92
N SER A 403 24.18 1.04 22.48
CA SER A 403 24.42 1.07 23.93
C SER A 403 24.49 2.48 24.54
N LYS A 404 24.40 3.55 23.73
CA LYS A 404 24.41 4.95 24.21
C LYS A 404 23.05 5.61 24.38
N LEU A 405 21.93 4.93 24.13
CA LEU A 405 20.61 5.39 24.58
C LEU A 405 20.36 4.88 26.00
N ALA A 406 21.04 5.48 26.97
CA ALA A 406 20.79 5.30 28.39
C ALA A 406 19.64 6.24 28.86
N PRO A 407 18.90 5.87 29.92
CA PRO A 407 17.59 6.42 30.24
C PRO A 407 17.71 7.76 30.99
N VAL A 408 16.89 8.73 30.64
CA VAL A 408 16.63 9.89 31.49
C VAL A 408 15.33 9.65 32.25
N ILE A 409 15.45 9.00 33.41
CA ILE A 409 14.49 9.17 34.50
C ILE A 409 15.32 9.43 35.76
N GLU A 410 15.45 10.69 36.15
CA GLU A 410 15.78 11.07 37.52
C GLU A 410 14.72 12.03 38.05
N GLY A 411 14.16 11.66 39.21
CA GLY A 411 13.84 12.62 40.27
C GLY A 411 12.38 13.01 40.46
N VAL A 412 11.65 12.23 41.27
CA VAL A 412 10.91 12.80 42.42
C VAL A 412 11.01 11.83 43.60
N SER A 413 11.74 12.26 44.63
CA SER A 413 11.84 11.65 45.95
C SER A 413 10.77 12.19 46.88
N ASN A 414 9.94 11.31 47.45
CA ASN A 414 9.69 11.07 48.89
C ASN A 414 8.33 10.43 49.12
#